data_AF-A0A7J8XZQ4-F1
#
_entry.id   AF-A0A7J8XZQ4-F1
#
_cell.length_a   1.000
_cell.length_b   1.000
_cell.length_c   1.000
_cell.angle_alpha   90.00
_cell.angle_beta   90.00
_cell.angle_gamma   90.00
#
_symmetry.space_group_name_H-M   'P 1'
#
loop_
_entity.id
_entity.type
_entity.pdbx_description
1 polymer ?
#
loop_
_entity_poly.entity_id
_entity_poly.type
_entity_poly.pdbx_seq_one_letter_code
_entity_poly.pdbx_strand_id
1 'polypeptide(L)'
;MWAALNHGGRTVFLEEDKAWIEQVKQKLADLESYHVEYDTKVHQADALLETGMKEECKVVSDPRSSDCELALKGFPSEIYEIEWDLIMVDAPTGFHNDAPGRMNAIYTAGLIARNRAEGETDVFVHDVNRVVEDKFSKAFLCEGYLREQQGLLRHFTIPSHRARSGRPFCP
;
A
#
# COMPACT_ATOMS: atom_id res chain seq x y z
N MET A 1 5.08 3.21 18.85
CA MET A 1 6.16 4.04 18.27
C MET A 1 5.62 4.97 17.20
N TRP A 2 5.11 4.46 16.06
CA TRP A 2 4.63 5.30 14.95
C TRP A 2 3.58 6.35 15.34
N ALA A 3 2.56 5.94 16.10
CA ALA A 3 1.54 6.87 16.62
C ALA A 3 2.13 7.97 17.54
N ALA A 4 3.24 7.69 18.23
CA ALA A 4 3.90 8.69 19.08
C ALA A 4 4.82 9.62 18.28
N LEU A 5 5.39 9.16 17.15
CA LEU A 5 6.22 10.00 16.29
C LEU A 5 5.38 11.02 15.50
N ASN A 6 4.12 10.72 15.23
CA ASN A 6 3.21 11.59 14.50
C ASN A 6 2.43 12.55 15.41
N HIS A 7 3.13 13.35 16.21
CA HIS A 7 2.49 14.27 17.15
C HIS A 7 1.57 15.27 16.43
N GLY A 8 0.28 15.26 16.81
CA GLY A 8 -0.73 16.14 16.22
C GLY A 8 -1.27 15.68 14.86
N GLY A 9 -0.72 14.59 14.30
CA GLY A 9 -1.24 13.96 13.11
C GLY A 9 -2.15 12.76 13.42
N ARG A 10 -2.71 12.16 12.37
CA ARG A 10 -3.49 10.93 12.43
C ARG A 10 -2.65 9.75 11.98
N THR A 11 -2.62 8.68 12.77
CA THR A 11 -1.94 7.43 12.41
C THR A 11 -2.92 6.29 12.50
N VAL A 12 -3.07 5.55 11.40
CA VAL A 12 -3.99 4.42 11.28
C VAL A 12 -3.23 3.18 10.88
N PHE A 13 -3.53 2.06 11.54
CA PHE A 13 -2.93 0.76 11.26
C PHE A 13 -3.94 -0.13 10.55
N LEU A 14 -3.53 -0.70 9.41
CA LEU A 14 -4.23 -1.76 8.72
C LEU A 14 -3.48 -3.07 9.02
N GLU A 15 -4.13 -4.00 9.70
CA GLU A 15 -3.46 -5.13 10.34
C GLU A 15 -4.18 -6.45 10.04
N GLU A 16 -3.43 -7.51 9.72
CA GLU A 16 -3.97 -8.83 9.42
C GLU A 16 -4.29 -9.66 10.66
N ASP A 17 -3.62 -9.41 11.79
CA ASP A 17 -3.82 -10.18 13.02
C ASP A 17 -4.83 -9.49 13.96
N LYS A 18 -6.06 -10.01 13.93
CA LYS A 18 -7.13 -9.55 14.83
C LYS A 18 -6.78 -9.71 16.32
N ALA A 19 -6.11 -10.80 16.71
CA ALA A 19 -5.74 -11.01 18.09
C ALA A 19 -4.66 -10.01 18.55
N TRP A 20 -3.74 -9.67 17.65
CA TRP A 20 -2.78 -8.58 17.90
C TRP A 20 -3.48 -7.24 18.10
N ILE A 21 -4.47 -6.90 17.25
CA ILE A 21 -5.26 -5.67 17.42
C ILE A 21 -5.92 -5.61 18.80
N GLU A 22 -6.58 -6.70 19.21
CA GLU A 22 -7.25 -6.78 20.51
C GLU A 22 -6.26 -6.62 21.67
N GLN A 23 -5.08 -7.27 21.59
CA GLN A 23 -4.04 -7.17 22.61
C GLN A 23 -3.45 -5.76 22.71
N VAL A 24 -3.22 -5.09 21.59
CA VAL A 24 -2.63 -3.75 21.58
C VAL A 24 -3.63 -2.71 22.05
N LYS A 25 -4.90 -2.81 21.68
CA LYS A 25 -5.95 -1.88 22.15
C LYS A 25 -6.16 -1.93 23.66
N GLN A 26 -5.86 -3.05 24.33
CA GLN A 26 -5.86 -3.11 25.80
C GLN A 26 -4.75 -2.25 26.44
N LYS A 27 -3.64 -2.02 25.72
CA LYS A 27 -2.49 -1.23 26.19
C LYS A 27 -2.55 0.22 25.72
N LEU A 28 -3.09 0.44 24.52
CA LEU A 28 -3.19 1.73 23.83
C LEU A 28 -4.62 1.87 23.30
N ALA A 29 -5.54 2.29 24.16
CA ALA A 29 -6.97 2.37 23.84
C ALA A 29 -7.26 3.33 22.68
N ASP A 30 -6.47 4.40 22.55
CA ASP A 30 -6.62 5.42 21.50
C ASP A 30 -5.93 5.04 20.18
N LEU A 31 -5.36 3.82 20.07
CA LEU A 31 -4.74 3.37 18.83
C LEU A 31 -5.82 3.09 17.77
N GLU A 32 -5.80 3.87 16.71
CA GLU A 32 -6.66 3.65 15.56
C GLU A 32 -6.14 2.49 14.70
N SER A 33 -6.88 1.39 14.65
CA SER A 33 -6.51 0.24 13.83
C SER A 33 -7.73 -0.55 13.34
N TYR A 34 -7.58 -1.10 12.14
CA TYR A 34 -8.58 -1.88 11.43
C TYR A 34 -8.01 -3.23 11.02
N HIS A 35 -8.82 -4.28 11.23
CA HIS A 35 -8.50 -5.61 10.72
C HIS A 35 -8.72 -5.65 9.22
N VAL A 36 -7.75 -6.19 8.49
CA VAL A 36 -7.79 -6.34 7.05
C VAL A 36 -7.51 -7.80 6.68
N GLU A 37 -8.36 -8.35 5.82
CA GLU A 37 -8.15 -9.67 5.24
C GLU A 37 -7.41 -9.54 3.91
N TYR A 38 -6.32 -10.31 3.77
CA TYR A 38 -5.50 -10.37 2.57
C TYR A 38 -5.62 -11.77 1.95
N ASP A 39 -6.31 -11.85 0.82
CA ASP A 39 -6.69 -13.13 0.23
C ASP A 39 -5.63 -13.73 -0.70
N THR A 40 -4.73 -12.91 -1.26
CA THR A 40 -3.68 -13.40 -2.15
C THR A 40 -2.55 -14.06 -1.39
N LYS A 41 -1.90 -15.03 -2.03
CA LYS A 41 -0.81 -15.82 -1.47
C LYS A 41 0.49 -15.54 -2.18
N VAL A 42 1.61 -15.61 -1.47
CA VAL A 42 2.95 -15.36 -2.05
C VAL A 42 3.21 -16.19 -3.31
N HIS A 43 2.76 -17.44 -3.37
CA HIS A 43 2.94 -18.28 -4.57
C HIS A 43 2.19 -17.77 -5.81
N GLN A 44 1.20 -16.90 -5.66
CA GLN A 44 0.43 -16.30 -6.75
C GLN A 44 1.12 -15.06 -7.34
N ALA A 45 2.25 -14.61 -6.75
CA ALA A 45 2.86 -13.32 -7.08
C ALA A 45 3.21 -13.15 -8.56
N ASP A 46 3.77 -14.15 -9.22
CA ASP A 46 4.13 -14.02 -10.65
C ASP A 46 2.88 -13.88 -11.54
N ALA A 47 1.83 -14.67 -11.30
CA ALA A 47 0.56 -14.55 -12.03
C ALA A 47 -0.14 -13.21 -11.77
N LEU A 48 -0.12 -12.73 -10.53
CA LEU A 48 -0.67 -11.44 -10.13
C LEU A 48 0.13 -10.27 -10.74
N LEU A 49 1.44 -10.42 -10.88
CA LEU A 49 2.28 -9.43 -11.57
C LEU A 49 1.87 -9.34 -13.03
N GLU A 50 1.69 -10.46 -13.73
CA GLU A 50 1.19 -10.50 -15.12
C GLU A 50 -0.19 -9.84 -15.25
N THR A 51 -1.12 -10.15 -14.35
CA THR A 51 -2.45 -9.48 -14.30
C THR A 51 -2.31 -7.97 -14.09
N GLY A 52 -1.44 -7.56 -13.17
CA GLY A 52 -1.18 -6.14 -12.89
C GLY A 52 -0.59 -5.37 -14.07
N MET A 53 0.06 -6.04 -15.04
CA MET A 53 0.63 -5.40 -16.23
C MET A 53 -0.40 -5.10 -17.32
N LYS A 54 -1.65 -5.56 -17.17
CA LYS A 54 -2.74 -5.27 -18.11
C LYS A 54 -3.23 -3.82 -17.97
N GLU A 55 -3.90 -3.33 -19.00
CA GLU A 55 -4.29 -1.92 -19.09
C GLU A 55 -5.30 -1.51 -18.01
N GLU A 56 -6.20 -2.40 -17.62
CA GLU A 56 -7.15 -2.18 -16.52
C GLU A 56 -6.46 -1.87 -15.18
N CYS A 57 -5.26 -2.40 -14.96
CA CYS A 57 -4.47 -2.18 -13.75
C CYS A 57 -3.59 -0.92 -13.82
N LYS A 58 -3.49 -0.27 -14.99
CA LYS A 58 -2.76 0.99 -15.20
C LYS A 58 -3.67 2.21 -15.22
N VAL A 59 -4.96 2.03 -14.91
CA VAL A 59 -5.90 3.15 -14.75
C VAL A 59 -5.91 3.58 -13.29
N VAL A 60 -5.70 4.88 -13.04
CA VAL A 60 -5.88 5.44 -11.70
C VAL A 60 -7.38 5.66 -11.47
N SER A 61 -7.95 4.81 -10.63
CA SER A 61 -9.35 4.86 -10.19
C SER A 61 -9.42 4.73 -8.67
N ASP A 62 -10.60 5.00 -8.10
CA ASP A 62 -10.85 4.68 -6.70
C ASP A 62 -10.66 3.17 -6.49
N PRO A 63 -9.83 2.71 -5.53
CA PRO A 63 -9.61 1.28 -5.33
C PRO A 63 -10.90 0.49 -5.14
N ARG A 64 -11.93 1.09 -4.51
CA ARG A 64 -13.24 0.46 -4.26
C ARG A 64 -13.97 0.06 -5.54
N SER A 65 -13.73 0.78 -6.64
CA SER A 65 -14.34 0.53 -7.95
C SER A 65 -13.33 0.13 -9.03
N SER A 66 -12.07 -0.17 -8.66
CA SER A 66 -11.05 -0.58 -9.61
C SER A 66 -11.38 -1.93 -10.24
N ASP A 67 -11.20 -2.04 -11.55
CA ASP A 67 -11.33 -3.29 -12.30
C ASP A 67 -10.11 -4.21 -12.11
N CYS A 68 -9.01 -3.69 -11.54
CA CYS A 68 -7.83 -4.47 -11.26
C CYS A 68 -8.02 -5.39 -10.05
N GLU A 69 -7.74 -6.68 -10.21
CA GLU A 69 -7.77 -7.67 -9.14
C GLU A 69 -6.79 -7.33 -7.99
N LEU A 70 -5.75 -6.55 -8.26
CA LEU A 70 -4.79 -6.15 -7.24
C LEU A 70 -5.35 -5.15 -6.22
N ALA A 71 -6.45 -4.45 -6.52
CA ALA A 71 -7.01 -3.43 -5.64
C ALA A 71 -7.75 -4.05 -4.45
N LEU A 72 -7.36 -3.66 -3.23
CA LEU A 72 -8.11 -3.98 -2.01
C LEU A 72 -9.30 -3.05 -1.90
N LYS A 73 -10.49 -3.64 -1.73
CA LYS A 73 -11.79 -2.95 -1.68
C LYS A 73 -12.45 -2.94 -0.30
N GLY A 74 -11.86 -3.68 0.64
CA GLY A 74 -12.43 -3.94 1.97
C GLY A 74 -11.96 -3.01 3.09
N PHE A 75 -11.18 -1.95 2.80
CA PHE A 75 -10.81 -1.01 3.86
C PHE A 75 -12.01 -0.16 4.28
N PRO A 76 -12.00 0.41 5.50
CA PRO A 76 -12.94 1.47 5.85
C PRO A 76 -12.87 2.63 4.84
N SER A 77 -14.02 3.19 4.48
CA SER A 77 -14.13 4.23 3.44
C SER A 77 -13.17 5.39 3.62
N GLU A 78 -12.95 5.81 4.87
CA GLU A 78 -12.04 6.91 5.21
C GLU A 78 -10.60 6.68 4.74
N ILE A 79 -10.13 5.42 4.68
CA ILE A 79 -8.78 5.10 4.23
C ILE A 79 -8.57 5.51 2.76
N TYR A 80 -9.62 5.39 1.95
CA TYR A 80 -9.61 5.80 0.55
C TYR A 80 -9.84 7.31 0.34
N GLU A 81 -10.41 7.99 1.34
CA GLU A 81 -10.84 9.39 1.24
C GLU A 81 -9.81 10.38 1.80
N ILE A 82 -8.99 9.94 2.76
CA ILE A 82 -7.93 10.75 3.36
C ILE A 82 -6.76 10.91 2.36
N GLU A 83 -6.27 12.14 2.26
CA GLU A 83 -5.02 12.44 1.58
C GLU A 83 -3.84 12.14 2.52
N TRP A 84 -3.30 10.92 2.41
CA TRP A 84 -2.17 10.51 3.24
C TRP A 84 -0.87 11.19 2.82
N ASP A 85 -0.18 11.82 3.76
CA ASP A 85 1.18 12.32 3.54
C ASP A 85 2.18 11.18 3.38
N LEU A 86 2.02 10.13 4.20
CA LEU A 86 2.90 8.96 4.25
C LEU A 86 2.10 7.66 4.35
N ILE A 87 2.51 6.66 3.58
CA ILE A 87 2.02 5.28 3.65
C ILE A 87 3.22 4.34 3.85
N MET A 88 3.18 3.49 4.88
CA MET A 88 4.17 2.43 5.11
C MET A 88 3.53 1.07 4.79
N VAL A 89 4.09 0.36 3.82
CA VAL A 89 3.70 -1.02 3.49
C VAL A 89 4.66 -1.97 4.18
N ASP A 90 4.28 -2.37 5.41
CA ASP A 90 5.00 -3.36 6.22
C ASP A 90 4.13 -4.59 6.59
N ALA A 91 3.04 -4.80 5.87
CA ALA A 91 2.13 -5.93 6.03
C ALA A 91 1.48 -6.27 4.68
N PRO A 92 1.08 -7.53 4.44
CA PRO A 92 1.21 -8.67 5.34
C PRO A 92 2.59 -9.33 5.40
N THR A 93 2.72 -10.25 6.36
CA THR A 93 3.97 -10.83 6.81
C THR A 93 4.73 -11.63 5.72
N GLY A 94 4.01 -12.41 4.91
CA GLY A 94 4.57 -13.05 3.70
C GLY A 94 5.74 -14.03 3.90
N PHE A 95 5.88 -14.71 5.05
CA PHE A 95 7.05 -15.56 5.33
C PHE A 95 7.08 -16.91 4.60
N HIS A 96 5.97 -17.37 4.02
CA HIS A 96 5.91 -18.62 3.25
C HIS A 96 4.94 -18.53 2.07
N ASN A 97 5.01 -19.50 1.16
CA ASN A 97 4.27 -19.50 -0.10
C ASN A 97 2.74 -19.39 0.05
N ASP A 98 2.18 -20.02 1.09
CA ASP A 98 0.73 -19.97 1.40
C ASP A 98 0.32 -18.83 2.35
N ALA A 99 1.28 -17.99 2.76
CA ALA A 99 1.01 -16.82 3.56
C ALA A 99 0.47 -15.70 2.67
N PRO A 100 -0.33 -14.77 3.24
CA PRO A 100 -0.66 -13.54 2.55
C PRO A 100 0.59 -12.73 2.19
N GLY A 101 0.64 -12.21 0.96
CA GLY A 101 1.77 -11.43 0.43
C GLY A 101 1.42 -9.95 0.22
N ARG A 102 2.44 -9.10 0.08
CA ARG A 102 2.26 -7.64 -0.03
C ARG A 102 1.81 -7.14 -1.41
N MET A 103 1.51 -8.05 -2.35
CA MET A 103 1.10 -7.71 -3.72
C MET A 103 -0.04 -6.69 -3.76
N ASN A 104 -1.18 -7.01 -3.14
CA ASN A 104 -2.33 -6.11 -3.12
C ASN A 104 -2.09 -4.85 -2.28
N ALA A 105 -1.35 -4.97 -1.17
CA ALA A 105 -1.05 -3.85 -0.28
C ALA A 105 -0.21 -2.78 -1.00
N ILE A 106 0.85 -3.19 -1.70
CA ILE A 106 1.70 -2.30 -2.51
C ILE A 106 0.88 -1.63 -3.61
N TYR A 107 0.12 -2.42 -4.37
CA TYR A 107 -0.69 -1.87 -5.46
C TYR A 107 -1.73 -0.85 -4.96
N THR A 108 -2.45 -1.20 -3.90
CA THR A 108 -3.50 -0.35 -3.32
C THR A 108 -2.92 0.93 -2.71
N ALA A 109 -1.79 0.85 -2.00
CA ALA A 109 -1.08 2.04 -1.51
C ALA A 109 -0.72 2.99 -2.66
N GLY A 110 -0.25 2.44 -3.78
CA GLY A 110 0.01 3.19 -5.00
C GLY A 110 -1.24 3.87 -5.58
N LEU A 111 -2.39 3.21 -5.60
CA LEU A 111 -3.63 3.83 -6.06
C LEU A 111 -4.13 4.93 -5.10
N ILE A 112 -4.08 4.70 -3.79
CA ILE A 112 -4.47 5.69 -2.78
C ILE A 112 -3.60 6.95 -2.92
N ALA A 113 -2.27 6.77 -2.97
CA ALA A 113 -1.31 7.87 -3.14
C ALA A 113 -1.58 8.69 -4.41
N ARG A 114 -1.93 8.05 -5.53
CA ARG A 114 -2.25 8.74 -6.79
C ARG A 114 -3.61 9.46 -6.77
N ASN A 115 -4.55 9.00 -5.94
CA ASN A 115 -5.91 9.54 -5.83
C ASN A 115 -6.04 10.78 -4.95
N ARG A 116 -4.96 11.22 -4.28
CA ARG A 116 -4.96 12.53 -3.63
C ARG A 116 -5.29 13.64 -4.64
N ALA A 117 -5.90 14.73 -4.18
CA ALA A 117 -6.29 15.86 -5.02
C ALA A 117 -5.05 16.62 -5.54
N GLU A 118 -4.16 17.03 -4.65
CA GLU A 118 -2.97 17.82 -4.98
C GLU A 118 -1.75 17.40 -4.16
N GLY A 119 -0.54 17.66 -4.66
CA GLY A 119 0.72 17.33 -3.98
C GLY A 119 1.21 15.91 -4.24
N GLU A 120 1.98 15.36 -3.30
CA GLU A 120 2.66 14.07 -3.42
C GLU A 120 2.59 13.29 -2.11
N THR A 121 2.43 11.97 -2.18
CA THR A 121 2.43 11.06 -1.03
C THR A 121 3.73 10.28 -1.01
N ASP A 122 4.36 10.19 0.16
CA ASP A 122 5.52 9.33 0.38
C ASP A 122 5.06 7.91 0.69
N VAL A 123 5.53 6.95 -0.10
CA VAL A 123 5.24 5.53 0.10
C VAL A 123 6.53 4.79 0.42
N PHE A 124 6.54 4.11 1.56
CA PHE A 124 7.65 3.29 2.01
C PHE A 124 7.28 1.82 1.91
N VAL A 125 8.17 1.00 1.37
CA VAL A 125 8.01 -0.46 1.32
C VAL A 125 9.18 -1.09 2.04
N HIS A 126 8.88 -1.90 3.05
CA HIS A 126 9.88 -2.63 3.82
C HIS A 126 10.11 -4.03 3.23
N ASP A 127 11.23 -4.68 3.59
CA ASP A 127 11.67 -6.00 3.11
C ASP A 127 11.87 -6.12 1.58
N VAL A 128 12.38 -5.07 0.93
CA VAL A 128 12.59 -5.06 -0.54
C VAL A 128 13.71 -5.97 -1.05
N ASN A 129 14.35 -6.73 -0.16
CA ASN A 129 15.22 -7.84 -0.55
C ASN A 129 14.44 -9.10 -0.98
N ARG A 130 13.14 -9.16 -0.65
CA ARG A 130 12.23 -10.23 -1.08
C ARG A 130 11.69 -9.96 -2.48
N VAL A 131 11.47 -11.03 -3.24
CA VAL A 131 11.12 -10.96 -4.68
C VAL A 131 9.79 -10.25 -4.92
N VAL A 132 8.79 -10.48 -4.07
CA VAL A 132 7.47 -9.86 -4.17
C VAL A 132 7.59 -8.35 -4.02
N GLU A 133 8.16 -7.91 -2.91
CA GLU A 133 8.30 -6.50 -2.55
C GLU A 133 9.18 -5.77 -3.56
N ASP A 134 10.27 -6.39 -4.03
CA ASP A 134 11.13 -5.80 -5.05
C ASP A 134 10.38 -5.56 -6.37
N LYS A 135 9.76 -6.61 -6.93
CA LYS A 135 9.08 -6.55 -8.24
C LYS A 135 7.85 -5.65 -8.18
N PHE A 136 6.97 -5.85 -7.19
CA PHE A 136 5.69 -5.13 -7.11
C PHE A 136 5.89 -3.65 -6.81
N SER A 137 6.84 -3.29 -5.93
CA SER A 137 7.07 -1.86 -5.63
C SER A 137 7.59 -1.11 -6.86
N LYS A 138 8.56 -1.66 -7.60
CA LYS A 138 9.04 -1.05 -8.85
C LYS A 138 7.97 -1.01 -9.94
N ALA A 139 7.14 -2.04 -10.05
CA ALA A 139 6.08 -2.10 -11.05
C ALA A 139 4.94 -1.11 -10.77
N PHE A 140 4.45 -1.04 -9.52
CA PHE A 140 3.18 -0.40 -9.21
C PHE A 140 3.29 0.89 -8.40
N LEU A 141 4.41 1.10 -7.69
CA LEU A 141 4.80 2.43 -7.20
C LEU A 141 5.70 3.17 -8.21
N CYS A 142 6.08 2.49 -9.29
CA CYS A 142 6.92 2.95 -10.40
C CYS A 142 8.36 3.23 -10.00
N GLU A 143 9.29 2.55 -10.66
CA GLU A 143 10.73 2.78 -10.47
C GLU A 143 11.14 4.25 -10.72
N GLY A 144 10.47 4.95 -11.65
CA GLY A 144 10.73 6.38 -11.87
C GLY A 144 10.29 7.31 -10.73
N TYR A 145 9.53 6.82 -9.74
CA TYR A 145 9.18 7.54 -8.52
C TYR A 145 10.02 7.10 -7.30
N LEU A 146 10.95 6.16 -7.48
CA LEU A 146 11.90 5.74 -6.46
C LEU A 146 12.83 6.91 -6.10
N ARG A 147 12.88 7.29 -4.82
CA ARG A 147 13.80 8.30 -4.30
C ARG A 147 15.07 7.69 -3.75
N GLU A 148 14.91 6.71 -2.88
CA GLU A 148 16.02 6.11 -2.15
C GLU A 148 15.68 4.68 -1.73
N GLN A 149 16.71 3.85 -1.59
CA GLN A 149 16.64 2.59 -0.87
C GLN A 149 17.76 2.55 0.17
N GLN A 150 17.38 2.43 1.45
CA GLN A 150 18.31 2.32 2.56
C GLN A 150 18.11 0.94 3.22
N GLY A 151 19.07 0.03 2.99
CA GLY A 151 18.97 -1.35 3.47
C GLY A 151 17.74 -2.06 2.89
N LEU A 152 16.82 -2.46 3.78
CA LEU A 152 15.58 -3.18 3.43
C LEU A 152 14.39 -2.25 3.15
N LEU A 153 14.55 -0.94 3.31
CA LEU A 153 13.48 0.03 3.16
C LEU A 153 13.65 0.80 1.85
N ARG A 154 12.56 0.91 1.09
CA ARG A 154 12.50 1.67 -0.16
C ARG A 154 11.49 2.80 -0.07
N HIS A 155 11.87 3.98 -0.52
CA HIS A 155 11.07 5.20 -0.49
C HIS A 155 10.69 5.66 -1.89
N PHE A 156 9.40 5.89 -2.11
CA PHE A 156 8.84 6.45 -3.32
C PHE A 156 8.11 7.76 -3.01
N THR A 157 8.17 8.73 -3.92
CA THR A 157 7.33 9.92 -3.86
C THR A 157 6.34 9.88 -5.02
N ILE A 158 5.08 9.63 -4.71
CA ILE A 158 4.03 9.40 -5.72
C ILE A 158 3.20 10.68 -5.88
N PRO A 159 3.23 11.31 -7.06
CA PRO A 159 2.57 12.59 -7.26
C PRO A 159 1.07 12.41 -7.59
N SER A 160 0.23 13.37 -7.22
CA SER A 160 -1.22 13.37 -7.49
C SER A 160 -1.55 13.20 -8.98
N HIS A 161 -2.30 12.18 -9.35
CA HIS A 161 -2.82 12.03 -10.72
C HIS A 161 -4.08 12.86 -10.97
N ARG A 162 -4.72 13.38 -9.92
CA ARG A 162 -5.87 14.28 -10.05
C ARG A 162 -5.47 15.71 -10.40
N ALA A 163 -4.28 16.15 -9.97
CA ALA A 163 -3.77 17.50 -10.23
C ALA A 163 -3.42 17.78 -11.70
N ARG A 164 -3.17 16.74 -12.51
CA ARG A 164 -2.82 16.88 -13.93
C ARG A 164 -3.45 15.76 -14.77
N SER A 165 -4.32 16.14 -15.69
CA SER A 165 -4.91 15.22 -16.66
C SER A 165 -3.84 14.62 -17.58
N GLY A 166 -4.03 13.35 -17.96
CA GLY A 166 -3.17 12.65 -18.90
C GLY A 166 -1.79 12.24 -18.36
N ARG A 167 -1.56 12.28 -17.03
CA ARG A 167 -0.35 11.69 -16.45
C ARG A 167 -0.38 10.16 -16.65
N PRO A 168 0.67 9.55 -17.24
CA PRO A 168 0.77 8.10 -17.36
C PRO A 168 0.91 7.45 -15.97
N PHE A 169 0.53 6.17 -15.84
CA PHE A 169 0.56 5.45 -14.56
C PHE A 169 1.94 5.43 -13.90
N CYS A 170 2.97 5.24 -14.74
CA CYS A 170 4.39 5.41 -14.42
C CYS A 170 5.00 6.47 -15.35
N PRO A 171 6.01 7.23 -14.89
CA PRO A 171 6.68 8.26 -15.68
C PRO A 171 7.56 7.67 -16.79
#